data_AF-A0A6M0BQX3-F1
#
_entry.id   AF-A0A6M0BQX3-F1
#
_cell.length_a   1.000
_cell.length_b   1.000
_cell.length_c   1.000
_cell.angle_alpha   90.00
_cell.angle_beta   90.00
_cell.angle_gamma   90.00
#
_symmetry.space_group_name_H-M   'P 1'
#
loop_
_entity.id
_entity.type
_entity.pdbx_description
1 polymer ?
#
loop_
_entity_poly.entity_id
_entity_poly.type
_entity_poly.pdbx_seq_one_letter_code
_entity_poly.pdbx_strand_id
1 'polypeptide(L)'
;MELRPIKTLEDYEAALTEIEKLMNVQLGTPESDRLEILATLIEAYEKEHYPIESPDPVEAILYYLESRGLSEKDLVKYLGSEANVKAIWL
;
A
#
# COMPACT_ATOMS: atom_id res chain seq x y z
N MET A 1 -11.10 8.08 23.19
CA MET A 1 -11.07 9.15 22.17
C MET A 1 -12.49 9.41 21.70
N GLU A 2 -12.92 10.67 21.55
CA GLU A 2 -14.18 10.96 20.86
C GLU A 2 -14.02 10.77 19.35
N LEU A 3 -15.02 10.14 18.71
CA LEU A 3 -15.00 9.95 17.25
C LEU A 3 -15.20 11.29 16.55
N ARG A 4 -14.21 11.67 15.73
CA ARG A 4 -14.21 12.89 14.93
C ARG A 4 -13.36 12.68 13.67
N PRO A 5 -13.55 13.50 12.62
CA PRO A 5 -12.69 13.43 11.44
C PRO A 5 -11.20 13.58 11.81
N ILE A 6 -10.35 12.78 11.17
CA ILE A 6 -8.89 12.84 11.33
C ILE A 6 -8.37 13.95 10.42
N LYS A 7 -7.75 14.98 11.00
CA LYS A 7 -7.26 16.15 10.25
C LYS A 7 -5.78 16.46 10.47
N THR A 8 -5.19 15.93 11.54
CA THR A 8 -3.80 16.14 11.89
C THR A 8 -3.09 14.82 12.10
N LEU A 9 -1.76 14.86 12.14
CA LEU A 9 -0.95 13.70 12.46
C LEU A 9 -1.26 13.17 13.87
N GLU A 10 -1.51 14.04 14.84
CA GLU A 10 -1.87 13.59 16.20
C GLU A 10 -3.22 12.87 16.23
N ASP A 11 -4.20 13.32 15.43
CA ASP A 11 -5.48 12.62 15.29
C ASP A 11 -5.29 11.21 14.71
N TYR A 12 -4.41 11.11 13.72
CA TYR A 12 -4.10 9.86 13.03
C TYR A 12 -3.40 8.86 13.97
N GLU A 13 -2.36 9.30 14.68
CA GLU A 13 -1.65 8.48 15.66
C GLU A 13 -2.55 8.02 16.82
N ALA A 14 -3.44 8.90 17.28
CA ALA A 14 -4.42 8.56 18.31
C ALA A 14 -5.43 7.52 17.81
N ALA A 15 -5.87 7.61 16.55
CA ALA A 15 -6.76 6.64 15.93
C ALA A 15 -6.09 5.27 15.76
N LEU A 16 -4.83 5.23 15.30
CA LEU A 16 -4.04 3.99 15.18
C LEU A 16 -3.90 3.30 16.54
N THR A 17 -3.51 4.06 17.58
CA THR A 17 -3.39 3.56 18.95
C THR A 17 -4.70 2.99 19.48
N GLU A 18 -5.85 3.55 19.05
CA GLU A 18 -7.16 3.04 19.46
C GLU A 18 -7.54 1.76 18.70
N ILE A 19 -7.27 1.67 17.39
CA ILE A 19 -7.49 0.46 16.61
C ILE A 19 -6.74 -0.73 17.22
N GLU A 20 -5.48 -0.55 17.61
CA GLU A 20 -4.67 -1.62 18.21
C GLU A 20 -5.36 -2.27 19.42
N LYS A 21 -6.06 -1.48 20.24
CA LYS A 21 -6.82 -1.99 21.40
C LYS A 21 -8.10 -2.72 21.01
N LEU A 22 -8.63 -2.43 19.82
CA LEU A 22 -9.90 -2.97 19.33
C LEU A 22 -9.72 -4.17 18.39
N MET A 23 -8.49 -4.54 18.01
CA MET A 23 -8.21 -5.60 17.01
C MET A 23 -8.85 -6.97 17.31
N ASN A 24 -9.11 -7.29 18.59
CA ASN A 24 -9.63 -8.60 19.01
C ASN A 24 -11.05 -8.54 19.58
N VAL A 25 -11.79 -7.45 19.33
CA VAL A 25 -13.17 -7.32 19.81
C VAL A 25 -14.10 -8.26 19.06
N GLN A 26 -15.16 -8.69 19.73
CA GLN A 26 -16.16 -9.56 19.13
C GLN A 26 -16.97 -8.80 18.07
N LEU A 27 -17.29 -9.45 16.95
CA LEU A 27 -18.13 -8.87 15.92
C LEU A 27 -19.56 -8.63 16.41
N GLY A 28 -20.16 -7.55 15.92
CA GLY A 28 -21.52 -7.13 16.26
C GLY A 28 -21.62 -6.45 17.63
N THR A 29 -20.49 -6.02 18.21
CA THR A 29 -20.49 -5.19 19.42
C THR A 29 -20.28 -3.72 19.05
N PRO A 30 -20.65 -2.77 19.93
CA PRO A 30 -20.36 -1.35 19.70
C PRO A 30 -18.87 -1.07 19.49
N GLU A 31 -17.99 -1.87 20.08
CA GLU A 31 -16.55 -1.80 19.88
C GLU A 31 -16.13 -2.25 18.47
N SER A 32 -16.76 -3.28 17.88
CA SER A 32 -16.50 -3.65 16.49
C SER A 32 -16.98 -2.57 15.51
N ASP A 33 -18.14 -1.98 15.77
CA ASP A 33 -18.66 -0.87 14.94
C ASP A 33 -17.70 0.33 15.02
N ARG A 34 -17.17 0.59 16.21
CA ARG A 34 -16.17 1.65 16.42
C ARG A 34 -14.86 1.36 15.68
N LEU A 35 -14.39 0.11 15.68
CA LEU A 35 -13.22 -0.30 14.90
C LEU A 35 -13.43 -0.04 13.40
N GLU A 36 -14.59 -0.40 12.87
CA GLU A 36 -14.94 -0.18 11.45
C GLU A 36 -14.96 1.32 11.08
N ILE A 37 -15.54 2.15 11.94
CA ILE A 37 -15.56 3.61 11.74
C ILE A 37 -14.13 4.17 11.77
N LEU A 38 -13.31 3.77 12.74
CA LEU A 38 -11.92 4.23 12.83
C LEU A 38 -11.10 3.82 11.62
N ALA A 39 -11.25 2.58 11.15
CA ALA A 39 -10.56 2.08 9.96
C ALA A 39 -10.93 2.92 8.73
N THR A 40 -12.21 3.23 8.57
CA THR A 40 -12.72 4.08 7.47
C THR A 40 -12.12 5.50 7.53
N LEU A 41 -12.03 6.10 8.72
CA LEU A 41 -11.45 7.44 8.90
C LEU A 41 -9.94 7.46 8.64
N ILE A 42 -9.22 6.42 9.08
CA ILE A 42 -7.80 6.24 8.82
C ILE A 42 -7.54 6.10 7.33
N GLU A 43 -8.26 5.22 6.64
CA GLU A 43 -8.13 5.02 5.19
C GLU A 43 -8.33 6.34 4.42
N ALA A 44 -9.34 7.13 4.80
CA ALA A 44 -9.59 8.44 4.19
C ALA A 44 -8.41 9.41 4.39
N TYR A 45 -7.82 9.44 5.58
CA TYR A 45 -6.64 10.27 5.87
C TYR A 45 -5.40 9.78 5.10
N GLU A 46 -5.15 8.47 5.11
CA GLU A 46 -4.01 7.85 4.42
C GLU A 46 -4.06 8.07 2.91
N LYS A 47 -5.24 8.00 2.29
CA LYS A 47 -5.39 8.26 0.86
C LYS A 47 -4.92 9.66 0.45
N GLU A 48 -5.07 10.64 1.33
CA GLU A 48 -4.66 12.03 1.09
C GLU A 48 -3.19 12.28 1.45
N HIS A 49 -2.68 11.64 2.51
CA HIS A 49 -1.36 11.96 3.10
C HIS A 49 -0.27 10.93 2.77
N TYR A 50 -0.65 9.68 2.51
CA TYR A 50 0.22 8.55 2.20
C TYR A 50 -0.27 7.84 0.93
N PRO A 51 -0.31 8.53 -0.21
CA PRO A 51 -0.74 7.91 -1.45
C PRO A 51 0.17 6.72 -1.77
N ILE A 52 -0.44 5.62 -2.22
CA ILE A 52 0.31 4.47 -2.73
C ILE A 52 0.98 4.93 -4.03
N GLU A 53 2.27 5.21 -3.95
CA GLU A 53 3.06 5.55 -5.14
C GLU A 53 3.11 4.33 -6.07
N SER A 54 3.09 4.60 -7.38
CA SER A 54 3.35 3.52 -8.32
C SER A 54 4.75 2.99 -8.08
N PRO A 55 4.97 1.65 -8.13
CA PRO A 55 6.32 1.12 -8.05
C PRO A 55 7.16 1.74 -9.17
N ASP A 56 8.45 1.90 -8.91
CA ASP A 56 9.37 2.28 -9.96
C ASP A 56 9.17 1.32 -11.16
N PRO A 57 8.93 1.83 -12.39
CA PRO A 57 8.59 0.97 -13.52
C PRO A 57 9.64 -0.09 -13.81
N VAL A 58 10.92 0.21 -13.55
CA VAL A 58 12.02 -0.74 -13.71
C VAL A 58 11.92 -1.83 -12.64
N GLU A 59 11.76 -1.46 -11.37
CA GLU A 59 11.56 -2.43 -10.29
C GLU A 59 10.34 -3.32 -10.54
N ALA A 60 9.24 -2.77 -11.05
CA ALA A 60 8.03 -3.52 -11.38
C ALA A 60 8.29 -4.58 -12.47
N ILE A 61 9.07 -4.25 -13.50
CA ILE A 61 9.46 -5.19 -14.56
C ILE A 61 10.38 -6.28 -14.00
N LEU A 62 11.37 -5.89 -13.18
CA LEU A 62 12.30 -6.85 -12.56
C LEU A 62 11.55 -7.83 -11.66
N TYR A 63 10.64 -7.35 -10.81
CA TYR A 63 9.78 -8.18 -9.98
C TYR A 63 8.90 -9.13 -10.82
N TYR A 64 8.33 -8.65 -11.93
CA TYR A 64 7.52 -9.48 -12.82
C TYR A 64 8.32 -10.63 -13.43
N LEU A 65 9.57 -10.36 -13.83
CA LEU A 65 10.48 -11.37 -14.36
C LEU A 65 10.85 -12.39 -13.29
N GLU A 66 11.32 -11.92 -12.12
CA GLU A 66 11.75 -12.78 -11.01
C GLU A 66 10.62 -13.70 -10.53
N SER A 67 9.42 -13.15 -10.29
CA SER A 67 8.24 -13.91 -9.82
C SER A 67 7.79 -15.02 -10.77
N ARG A 68 8.28 -15.03 -12.01
CA ARG A 68 7.99 -16.03 -13.05
C ARG A 68 9.20 -16.86 -13.46
N GLY A 69 10.34 -16.70 -12.77
CA GLY A 69 11.58 -17.36 -13.12
C GLY A 69 12.14 -16.95 -14.48
N LEU A 70 11.80 -15.74 -14.93
CA LEU A 70 12.30 -15.15 -16.18
C LEU A 70 13.51 -14.26 -15.88
N SER A 71 14.32 -14.06 -16.90
CA SER A 71 15.47 -13.16 -16.89
C SER A 71 15.27 -12.00 -17.85
N GLU A 72 16.08 -10.95 -17.73
CA GLU A 72 16.08 -9.83 -18.67
C GLU A 72 16.30 -10.28 -20.13
N LYS A 73 17.05 -11.38 -20.34
CA LYS A 73 17.29 -11.95 -21.67
C LYS A 73 16.01 -12.42 -22.35
N ASP A 74 15.00 -12.81 -21.56
CA ASP A 74 13.70 -13.23 -22.07
C ASP A 74 12.91 -12.06 -22.69
N LEU A 75 13.33 -10.82 -22.45
CA LEU A 75 12.76 -9.62 -23.09
C LEU A 75 13.31 -9.39 -24.51
N VAL A 76 14.43 -10.01 -24.90
CA VAL A 76 15.06 -9.79 -26.22
C VAL A 76 14.10 -10.10 -27.37
N LYS A 77 13.26 -11.14 -27.24
CA LYS A 77 12.26 -11.49 -28.27
C LYS A 77 11.19 -10.41 -28.48
N TYR A 78 10.96 -9.54 -27.51
CA TYR A 78 9.99 -8.45 -27.59
C TYR A 78 10.65 -7.11 -27.93
N LEU A 79 11.91 -6.91 -27.51
CA LEU A 79 12.65 -5.66 -27.66
C LEU A 79 13.67 -5.68 -28.81
N GLY A 80 13.85 -6.82 -29.47
CA GLY A 80 14.65 -7.00 -30.69
C GLY A 80 16.16 -7.18 -30.47
N SER A 81 16.74 -6.64 -29.39
CA SER A 81 18.18 -6.78 -29.10
C SER A 81 18.51 -6.67 -27.61
N GLU A 82 19.63 -7.27 -27.20
CA GLU A 82 20.15 -7.10 -25.83
C GLU A 82 20.50 -5.64 -25.50
N ALA A 83 20.87 -4.84 -26.51
CA ALA A 83 21.13 -3.41 -26.34
C ALA A 83 19.86 -2.66 -25.92
N ASN A 84 18.72 -2.99 -26.52
CA ASN A 84 17.43 -2.39 -26.17
C ASN A 84 16.94 -2.83 -24.79
N VAL A 85 17.22 -4.08 -24.38
CA VAL A 85 16.93 -4.54 -23.01
C VAL A 85 17.74 -3.74 -21.99
N LYS A 86 19.06 -3.61 -22.19
CA LYS A 86 19.93 -2.87 -21.26
C LYS A 86 19.57 -1.39 -21.16
N ALA A 87 19.00 -0.81 -22.20
CA ALA A 87 18.55 0.58 -22.20
C ALA A 87 17.36 0.85 -21.28
N ILE A 88 16.65 -0.17 -20.78
CA ILE A 88 15.58 -0.01 -19.77
C ILE A 88 16.16 0.35 -18.40
N TRP A 89 17.38 -0.13 -18.11
CA TRP A 89 18.01 -0.03 -16.79
C TRP A 89 18.99 1.14 -16.66
N LEU A 90 19.12 1.96 -17.71
CA LEU A 90 19.99 3.13 -17.80
C LEU A 90 19.18 4.42 -17.64
#